data_AF-A0A6B3F1K4-F1
#
_entry.id   AF-A0A6B3F1K4-F1
#
_cell.length_a   1.000
_cell.length_b   1.000
_cell.length_c   1.000
_cell.angle_alpha   90.00
_cell.angle_beta   90.00
_cell.angle_gamma   90.00
#
_symmetry.space_group_name_H-M   'P 1'
#
loop_
_entity.id
_entity.type
_entity.pdbx_description
1 polymer ?
#
loop_
_entity_poly.entity_id
_entity_poly.type
_entity_poly.pdbx_seq_one_letter_code
_entity_poly.pdbx_strand_id
1 'polypeptide(L)'
;ATALLAACTSNEPAEAKEEKSDAAPAAEETGKHVTIGFAGPQADHGWLNAINVQASERAKKYSDITFEKTEGSNDTATQAG
;
A
#
# COMPACT_ATOMS: atom_id res chain seq x y z
N ALA A 1 -20.45 32.59 -36.92
CA ALA A 1 -19.74 33.53 -36.05
C ALA A 1 -19.76 32.98 -34.63
N THR A 2 -18.56 32.75 -34.11
CA THR A 2 -18.13 32.62 -32.71
C THR A 2 -19.21 32.47 -31.62
N ALA A 3 -19.36 31.25 -31.12
CA ALA A 3 -19.86 30.97 -29.77
C ALA A 3 -19.01 29.86 -29.15
N LEU A 4 -17.77 30.19 -28.77
CA LEU A 4 -16.85 29.30 -28.04
C LEU A 4 -15.93 30.17 -27.18
N LEU A 5 -16.39 30.75 -26.07
CA LEU A 5 -15.49 31.40 -25.09
C LEU A 5 -16.00 31.47 -23.63
N ALA A 6 -17.07 30.77 -23.24
CA ALA A 6 -17.65 30.94 -21.89
C ALA A 6 -17.70 29.67 -21.01
N ALA A 7 -16.97 28.60 -21.34
CA ALA A 7 -17.12 27.31 -20.62
C ALA A 7 -15.84 26.69 -20.04
N CYS A 8 -14.73 27.43 -19.88
CA CYS A 8 -13.47 26.84 -19.38
C CYS A 8 -12.78 27.61 -18.25
N THR A 9 -13.50 28.33 -17.39
CA THR A 9 -13.04 28.61 -16.02
C THR A 9 -14.24 28.74 -15.09
N SER A 10 -14.80 27.59 -14.68
CA SER A 10 -15.90 27.53 -13.72
C SER A 10 -15.41 27.09 -12.34
N ASN A 11 -14.16 27.40 -11.99
CA ASN A 11 -13.63 27.07 -10.67
C ASN A 11 -12.48 28.01 -10.31
N GLU A 12 -12.78 29.27 -10.01
CA GLU A 12 -11.90 30.05 -9.13
C GLU A 12 -11.74 29.24 -7.83
N PRO A 13 -10.51 28.93 -7.37
CA PRO A 13 -10.35 28.28 -6.10
C PRO A 13 -10.76 29.27 -5.01
N ALA A 14 -11.77 28.92 -4.21
CA ALA A 14 -11.98 29.62 -2.96
C ALA A 14 -10.72 29.48 -2.11
N GLU A 15 -10.20 30.58 -1.56
CA GLU A 15 -9.08 30.50 -0.63
C GLU A 15 -9.48 29.64 0.57
N ALA A 16 -8.92 28.43 0.62
CA ALA A 16 -9.12 27.53 1.73
C ALA A 16 -8.41 28.13 2.94
N LYS A 17 -9.19 28.58 3.91
CA LYS A 17 -8.70 28.92 5.23
C LYS A 17 -8.15 27.62 5.84
N GLU A 18 -6.83 27.52 5.98
CA GLU A 18 -6.21 26.38 6.65
C GLU A 18 -6.58 26.40 8.14
N GLU A 19 -7.64 25.67 8.49
CA GLU A 19 -7.86 25.22 9.86
C GLU A 19 -6.75 24.18 10.15
N LYS A 20 -5.68 24.62 10.82
CA LYS A 20 -4.66 23.72 11.35
C LYS A 20 -5.33 22.78 12.35
N SER A 21 -5.55 21.54 11.92
CA SER A 21 -5.89 20.46 12.84
C SER A 21 -4.66 20.15 13.69
N ASP A 22 -4.58 20.71 14.90
CA ASP A 22 -3.58 20.42 15.94
C ASP A 22 -3.73 18.99 16.54
N ALA A 23 -4.24 18.05 15.75
CA ALA A 23 -4.20 16.65 16.12
C ALA A 23 -2.76 16.17 15.90
N ALA A 24 -1.97 16.14 16.97
CA ALA A 24 -0.73 15.38 16.99
C ALA A 24 -1.03 13.96 16.45
N PRO A 25 -0.18 13.40 15.57
CA PRO A 25 -0.36 12.03 15.12
C PRO A 25 -0.48 11.15 16.36
N ALA A 26 -1.57 10.40 16.46
CA ALA A 26 -1.74 9.42 17.52
C ALA A 26 -0.49 8.53 17.52
N ALA A 27 0.09 8.29 18.70
CA ALA A 27 1.14 7.30 18.82
C ALA A 27 0.61 5.99 18.23
N GLU A 28 1.37 5.37 17.32
CA GLU A 28 1.03 4.05 16.81
C GLU A 28 1.22 3.04 17.94
N GLU A 29 0.17 2.85 18.74
CA GLU A 29 0.09 1.77 19.70
C GLU A 29 0.09 0.45 18.92
N THR A 30 1.03 -0.45 19.23
CA THR A 30 1.14 -1.75 18.57
C THR A 30 -0.13 -2.56 18.79
N GLY A 31 -0.65 -3.17 17.73
CA GLY A 31 -1.91 -3.90 17.75
C GLY A 31 -1.81 -5.26 18.43
N LYS A 32 -2.86 -6.08 18.25
CA LYS A 32 -2.78 -7.50 18.63
C LYS A 32 -1.77 -8.20 17.75
N HIS A 33 -0.96 -9.06 18.35
CA HIS A 33 -0.04 -9.91 17.62
C HIS A 33 -0.79 -10.80 16.61
N VAL A 34 -0.34 -10.83 15.37
CA VAL A 34 -0.90 -11.68 14.31
C VAL A 34 0.20 -12.42 13.55
N THR A 35 -0.16 -13.60 13.04
CA THR A 35 0.67 -14.36 12.10
C THR A 35 0.12 -14.19 10.70
N ILE A 36 0.98 -13.79 9.77
CA ILE A 36 0.66 -13.63 8.35
C ILE A 36 1.38 -14.73 7.57
N GLY A 37 0.60 -15.60 6.92
CA GLY A 37 1.09 -16.51 5.89
C GLY A 37 1.17 -15.79 4.54
N PHE A 38 2.26 -16.00 3.80
CA PHE A 38 2.47 -15.42 2.48
C PHE A 38 2.99 -16.45 1.47
N ALA A 39 2.18 -16.71 0.45
CA ALA A 39 2.57 -17.45 -0.74
C ALA A 39 2.82 -16.46 -1.88
N GLY A 40 4.09 -16.28 -2.23
CA GLY A 40 4.51 -15.34 -3.27
C GLY A 40 4.66 -15.98 -4.65
N PRO A 41 4.82 -15.16 -5.71
CA PRO A 41 5.08 -15.67 -7.05
C PRO A 41 6.46 -16.31 -7.15
N GLN A 42 6.67 -17.17 -8.16
CA GLN A 42 7.99 -17.71 -8.47
C GLN A 42 8.97 -16.58 -8.79
N ALA A 43 10.17 -16.61 -8.20
CA ALA A 43 11.20 -15.60 -8.37
C ALA A 43 12.04 -15.81 -9.65
N ASP A 44 11.40 -16.06 -10.79
CA ASP A 44 12.10 -16.40 -12.05
C ASP A 44 12.69 -15.17 -12.77
N HIS A 45 12.24 -13.96 -12.44
CA HIS A 45 12.78 -12.70 -12.93
C HIS A 45 12.71 -11.61 -11.85
N GLY A 46 13.43 -10.50 -12.07
CA GLY A 46 13.71 -9.49 -11.04
C GLY A 46 12.48 -8.87 -10.38
N TRP A 47 11.42 -8.58 -11.14
CA TRP A 47 10.21 -7.96 -10.59
C TRP A 47 9.47 -8.90 -9.62
N LEU A 48 9.35 -10.19 -9.94
CA LEU A 48 8.69 -11.17 -9.06
C LEU A 48 9.51 -11.45 -7.80
N ASN A 49 10.84 -11.53 -7.93
CA ASN A 49 11.70 -11.63 -6.76
C ASN A 49 11.57 -10.40 -5.84
N ALA A 50 11.44 -9.20 -6.42
CA ALA A 50 11.27 -7.97 -5.65
C ALA A 50 10.00 -8.01 -4.78
N ILE A 51 8.90 -8.61 -5.25
CA ILE A 51 7.67 -8.80 -4.44
C ILE A 51 7.98 -9.62 -3.18
N ASN A 52 8.68 -10.75 -3.32
CA ASN A 52 9.02 -11.62 -2.21
C ASN A 52 9.94 -10.95 -1.18
N VAL A 53 10.91 -10.17 -1.66
CA VAL A 53 11.82 -9.39 -0.80
C VAL A 53 11.05 -8.29 -0.06
N GLN A 54 10.27 -7.49 -0.78
CA GLN A 54 9.53 -6.37 -0.21
C GLN A 54 8.46 -6.82 0.78
N ALA A 55 7.81 -7.98 0.57
CA ALA A 55 6.88 -8.56 1.54
C ALA A 55 7.56 -8.81 2.89
N SER A 56 8.74 -9.45 2.85
CA SER A 56 9.55 -9.75 4.03
C SER A 56 10.07 -8.47 4.71
N GLU A 57 10.56 -7.50 3.92
CA GLU A 57 11.05 -6.21 4.41
C GLU A 57 9.94 -5.36 5.03
N ARG A 58 8.73 -5.43 4.47
CA ARG A 58 7.56 -4.74 5.01
C ARG A 58 7.16 -5.34 6.35
N ALA A 59 7.08 -6.67 6.46
CA ALA A 59 6.67 -7.33 7.69
C ALA A 59 7.60 -6.99 8.87
N LYS A 60 8.91 -6.88 8.64
CA LYS A 60 9.92 -6.50 9.65
C LYS A 60 9.70 -5.13 10.29
N LYS A 61 8.89 -4.26 9.68
CA LYS A 61 8.59 -2.92 10.23
C LYS A 61 7.58 -2.96 11.37
N TYR A 62 6.91 -4.10 11.58
CA TYR A 62 5.85 -4.27 12.56
C TYR A 62 6.29 -5.32 13.58
N SER A 63 6.35 -4.94 14.85
CA SER A 63 6.82 -5.82 15.93
C SER A 63 5.75 -6.81 16.41
N ASP A 64 4.48 -6.56 16.06
CA ASP A 64 3.30 -7.39 16.32
C ASP A 64 2.99 -8.37 15.18
N ILE A 65 3.87 -8.51 14.19
CA ILE A 65 3.70 -9.43 13.06
C ILE A 65 4.71 -10.57 13.15
N THR A 66 4.20 -11.81 13.14
CA THR A 66 4.98 -12.98 12.70
C THR A 66 4.70 -13.20 11.22
N PHE A 67 5.75 -13.29 10.40
CA PHE A 67 5.64 -13.50 8.96
C PHE A 67 6.15 -14.87 8.56
N GLU A 68 5.28 -15.69 8.00
CA GLU A 68 5.60 -17.02 7.49
C GLU A 68 5.47 -17.05 5.98
N LYS A 69 6.56 -17.36 5.29
CA LYS A 69 6.62 -17.38 3.84
C LYS A 69 6.82 -18.81 3.34
N THR A 70 6.05 -19.21 2.32
CA THR A 70 6.32 -20.43 1.55
C THR A 70 7.23 -20.12 0.36
N GLU A 71 7.84 -21.15 -0.23
CA GLU A 71 8.60 -20.97 -1.47
C GLU A 71 7.68 -20.41 -2.58
N GLY A 72 8.22 -19.50 -3.39
CA GLY A 72 7.46 -18.87 -4.46
C GLY A 72 7.18 -19.85 -5.61
N SER A 73 5.99 -19.79 -6.19
CA SER A 73 5.58 -20.76 -7.23
C SER A 73 4.75 -20.11 -8.35
N ASN A 74 4.75 -20.76 -9.51
CA ASN A 74 3.86 -20.45 -10.64
C ASN A 74 2.67 -21.42 -10.73
N ASP A 75 2.62 -22.43 -9.85
CA ASP A 75 1.47 -23.33 -9.71
C ASP A 75 0.42 -22.70 -8.79
N THR A 76 -0.77 -22.45 -9.33
CA THR A 76 -1.91 -21.89 -8.58
C THR A 76 -2.31 -22.75 -7.40
N ALA A 77 -2.21 -24.08 -7.50
CA ALA A 77 -2.58 -24.99 -6.40
C ALA A 77 -1.66 -24.82 -5.20
N THR A 78 -0.37 -24.54 -5.45
CA THR A 78 0.63 -24.29 -4.38
C THR A 78 0.54 -22.90 -3.76
N GLN A 79 -0.16 -21.96 -4.41
CA GLN A 79 -0.34 -20.58 -3.91
C GLN A 79 -1.66 -20.37 -3.15
N ALA A 80 -2.67 -21.21 -3.38
CA ALA A 80 -4.01 -21.07 -2.81
C ALA A 80 -4.17 -21.68 -1.40
N GLY A 81 -3.06 -21.84 -0.66
CA GLY A 81 -3.02 -22.47 0.67
C GLY A 81 -4.09 -21.97 1.63
#